data_AF-A0A1H7QLJ9-F1
#
_entry.id   AF-A0A1H7QLJ9-F1
#
_cell.length_a   1.000
_cell.length_b   1.000
_cell.length_c   1.000
_cell.angle_alpha   90.00
_cell.angle_beta   90.00
_cell.angle_gamma   90.00
#
_symmetry.space_group_name_H-M   'P 1'
#
loop_
_entity.id
_entity.type
_entity.pdbx_description
1 polymer ?
#
loop_
_entity_poly.entity_id
_entity_poly.type
_entity_poly.pdbx_seq_one_letter_code
_entity_poly.pdbx_strand_id
1 'polypeptide(L)'
;MADKLRELWVWMNGEHVGVWHRGRTGSHSFTYERAWLDSPRVRPLSLSMAITQDRTVSGEYVANYFDNLLPDDDQIRRRVAARFKTNSTDAFELLQAIGRDCVGAVQLLPPDVQPVGFDKIASEPMSDAAIEQHLRGVVATPGFGDDQDADDFRISIAGAQEKTALLRLDGQWRRPLGATPTTHILKLPLGLVGGRRLDLTHSVQNEWLCAQILAALGRTRHHHR
;
A
#
# COMPACT_ATOMS: atom_id res chain seq x y z
N MET A 1 23.45 -16.95 5.06
CA MET A 1 22.25 -17.32 4.27
C MET A 1 20.95 -17.21 5.08
N ALA A 2 20.87 -17.70 6.33
CA ALA A 2 19.63 -17.63 7.14
C ALA A 2 19.23 -16.23 7.68
N ASP A 3 20.05 -15.20 7.42
CA ASP A 3 19.80 -13.82 7.87
C ASP A 3 19.12 -12.98 6.78
N LYS A 4 19.52 -13.18 5.52
CA LYS A 4 18.89 -12.56 4.33
C LYS A 4 17.39 -12.89 4.18
N LEU A 5 16.93 -13.99 4.74
CA LEU A 5 15.51 -14.39 4.72
C LEU A 5 14.64 -13.57 5.67
N ARG A 6 15.23 -12.78 6.57
CA ARG A 6 14.54 -11.99 7.58
C ARG A 6 14.83 -10.50 7.48
N GLU A 7 15.26 -10.06 6.31
CA GLU A 7 15.42 -8.65 6.04
C GLU A 7 14.76 -8.29 4.71
N LEU A 8 14.22 -7.07 4.64
CA LEU A 8 13.67 -6.48 3.44
C LEU A 8 14.31 -5.11 3.24
N TRP A 9 14.81 -4.87 2.03
CA TRP A 9 15.34 -3.57 1.63
C TRP A 9 14.18 -2.67 1.25
N VAL A 10 14.18 -1.47 1.83
CA VAL A 10 13.17 -0.45 1.63
C VAL A 10 13.69 0.54 0.62
N TRP A 11 12.94 0.70 -0.46
CA TRP A 11 13.27 1.59 -1.57
C TRP A 11 12.25 2.70 -1.68
N MET A 12 12.70 3.88 -2.09
CA MET A 12 11.82 5.01 -2.37
C MET A 12 12.22 5.71 -3.67
N ASN A 13 11.35 5.66 -4.67
CA ASN A 13 11.62 6.20 -6.02
C ASN A 13 12.98 5.76 -6.60
N GLY A 14 13.34 4.48 -6.40
CA GLY A 14 14.61 3.91 -6.86
C GLY A 14 15.81 4.13 -5.95
N GLU A 15 15.69 4.90 -4.86
CA GLU A 15 16.77 5.04 -3.86
C GLU A 15 16.62 4.04 -2.73
N HIS A 16 17.74 3.43 -2.30
CA HIS A 16 17.76 2.53 -1.16
C HIS A 16 17.73 3.34 0.14
N VAL A 17 16.59 3.31 0.83
CA VAL A 17 16.33 4.10 2.05
C VAL A 17 16.94 3.42 3.28
N GLY A 18 16.88 2.11 3.34
CA GLY A 18 17.36 1.34 4.49
C GLY A 18 16.81 -0.07 4.51
N VAL A 19 17.07 -0.78 5.60
CA VAL A 19 16.77 -2.20 5.74
C VAL A 19 15.87 -2.44 6.94
N TRP A 20 14.74 -3.11 6.71
CA TRP A 20 13.88 -3.64 7.76
C TRP A 20 14.33 -5.05 8.12
N HIS A 21 14.73 -5.26 9.37
CA HIS A 21 15.12 -6.56 9.91
C HIS A 21 14.07 -7.09 10.89
N ARG A 22 13.78 -8.39 10.77
CA ARG A 22 12.98 -9.17 11.72
C ARG A 22 13.88 -10.15 12.47
N GLY A 23 14.03 -9.94 13.77
CA GLY A 23 14.78 -10.83 14.65
C GLY A 23 14.09 -12.19 14.82
N ARG A 24 14.86 -13.20 15.25
CA ARG A 24 14.37 -14.56 15.52
C ARG A 24 13.27 -14.63 16.58
N THR A 25 13.27 -13.69 17.52
CA THR A 25 12.31 -13.60 18.62
C THR A 25 11.13 -12.69 18.28
N GLY A 26 10.97 -12.28 17.01
CA GLY A 26 9.93 -11.35 16.57
C GLY A 26 10.26 -9.86 16.81
N SER A 27 11.48 -9.53 17.19
CA SER A 27 11.89 -8.12 17.30
C SER A 27 11.96 -7.47 15.91
N HIS A 28 11.62 -6.19 15.81
CA HIS A 28 11.72 -5.43 14.57
C HIS A 28 12.71 -4.28 14.74
N SER A 29 13.54 -4.08 13.72
CA SER A 29 14.44 -2.93 13.63
C SER A 29 14.53 -2.44 12.19
N PHE A 30 14.75 -1.15 12.01
CA PHE A 30 14.95 -0.52 10.72
C PHE A 30 16.23 0.31 10.75
N THR A 31 17.12 0.07 9.81
CA THR A 31 18.40 0.76 9.70
C THR A 31 18.45 1.59 8.43
N TYR A 32 18.58 2.91 8.55
CA TYR A 32 18.73 3.82 7.42
C TYR A 32 20.08 3.63 6.72
N GLU A 33 20.05 3.64 5.39
CA GLU A 33 21.24 3.53 4.56
C GLU A 33 22.04 4.85 4.58
N ARG A 34 23.37 4.78 4.55
CA ARG A 34 24.21 6.00 4.54
C ARG A 34 23.93 6.87 3.33
N ALA A 35 23.84 6.24 2.16
CA ALA A 35 23.54 6.95 0.92
C ALA A 35 22.20 7.71 0.96
N TRP A 36 21.21 7.21 1.71
CA TRP A 36 19.95 7.91 1.91
C TRP A 36 20.09 9.16 2.77
N LEU A 37 20.96 9.12 3.78
CA LEU A 37 21.22 10.29 4.64
C LEU A 37 21.95 11.41 3.90
N ASP A 38 22.78 11.05 2.93
CA ASP A 38 23.49 12.00 2.07
C ASP A 38 22.64 12.48 0.88
N SER A 39 21.45 11.90 0.69
CA SER A 39 20.55 12.25 -0.42
C SER A 39 19.91 13.62 -0.18
N PRO A 40 19.82 14.49 -1.21
CA PRO A 40 19.07 15.74 -1.10
C PRO A 40 17.56 15.52 -0.89
N ARG A 41 17.07 14.28 -1.06
CA ARG A 41 15.67 13.87 -0.87
C ARG A 41 15.42 13.25 0.50
N VAL A 42 16.42 13.25 1.39
CA VAL A 42 16.38 12.61 2.71
C VAL A 42 15.14 13.03 3.49
N ARG A 43 14.48 12.03 4.05
CA ARG A 43 13.39 12.17 5.02
C ARG A 43 13.25 10.88 5.81
N PRO A 44 12.74 10.94 7.05
CA PRO A 44 12.38 9.72 7.76
C PRO A 44 11.26 8.99 7.01
N LEU A 45 11.26 7.66 7.09
CA LEU A 45 10.24 6.79 6.51
C LEU A 45 8.86 7.01 7.17
N SER A 46 8.87 7.34 8.46
CA SER A 46 7.72 7.76 9.27
C SER A 46 8.16 8.76 10.32
N LEU A 47 7.27 9.66 10.74
CA LEU A 47 7.53 10.53 11.90
C LEU A 47 7.78 9.73 13.19
N SER A 48 7.22 8.53 13.30
CA SER A 48 7.50 7.59 14.41
C SER A 48 8.84 6.86 14.28
N MET A 49 9.54 7.01 13.16
CA MET A 49 10.82 6.39 12.85
C MET A 49 11.84 7.47 12.47
N ALA A 50 11.99 8.49 13.31
CA ALA A 50 12.92 9.58 13.07
C ALA A 50 14.36 9.06 12.84
N ILE A 51 15.12 9.76 11.99
CA ILE A 51 16.52 9.42 11.72
C ILE A 51 17.34 9.73 12.98
N THR A 52 17.92 8.69 13.57
CA THR A 52 18.78 8.75 14.75
C THR A 52 20.27 8.77 14.35
N GLN A 53 21.14 9.14 15.28
CA GLN A 53 22.59 9.19 15.04
C GLN A 53 23.19 7.81 14.72
N ASP A 54 22.68 6.75 15.35
CA ASP A 54 23.05 5.36 15.08
C ASP A 54 22.35 4.78 13.83
N ARG A 55 21.42 5.54 13.23
CA ARG A 55 20.63 5.21 12.03
C ARG A 55 19.65 4.06 12.22
N THR A 56 19.56 3.48 13.41
CA THR A 56 18.73 2.30 13.67
C THR A 56 17.61 2.65 14.63
N VAL A 57 16.38 2.35 14.21
CA VAL A 57 15.18 2.43 15.04
C VAL A 57 14.74 1.01 15.35
N SER A 58 14.40 0.71 16.60
CA SER A 58 13.97 -0.64 17.02
C SER A 58 12.69 -0.58 17.86
N GLY A 59 11.95 -1.69 17.87
CA GLY A 59 10.76 -1.87 18.70
C GLY A 59 9.45 -1.81 17.93
N GLU A 60 8.35 -1.71 18.67
CA GLU A 60 6.99 -1.84 18.14
C GLU A 60 6.64 -0.77 17.10
N TYR A 61 7.19 0.44 17.19
CA TYR A 61 6.94 1.48 16.19
C TYR A 61 7.34 1.07 14.76
N VAL A 62 8.40 0.26 14.64
CA VAL A 62 8.85 -0.28 13.36
C VAL A 62 7.85 -1.33 12.87
N ALA A 63 7.47 -2.27 13.75
CA ALA A 63 6.49 -3.30 13.43
C ALA A 63 5.16 -2.69 12.98
N ASN A 64 4.64 -1.72 13.76
CA ASN A 64 3.39 -1.03 13.50
C ASN A 64 3.43 -0.23 12.19
N TYR A 65 4.56 0.40 11.84
CA TYR A 65 4.66 1.11 10.56
C TYR A 65 4.43 0.16 9.37
N PHE A 66 5.13 -0.97 9.35
CA PHE A 66 4.99 -1.93 8.26
C PHE A 66 3.64 -2.65 8.30
N ASP A 67 3.12 -2.98 9.49
CA ASP A 67 1.78 -3.57 9.62
C ASP A 67 0.69 -2.66 9.05
N ASN A 68 0.80 -1.33 9.26
CA ASN A 68 -0.11 -0.33 8.70
C ASN A 68 -0.01 -0.18 7.16
N LEU A 69 0.90 -0.87 6.48
CA LEU A 69 0.89 -0.96 5.02
C LEU A 69 -0.09 -2.02 4.51
N LEU A 70 -0.58 -2.89 5.40
CA LEU A 70 -1.50 -3.97 5.10
C LEU A 70 -2.94 -3.60 5.48
N PRO A 71 -3.95 -4.31 4.93
CA PRO A 71 -5.34 -4.13 5.34
C PRO A 71 -5.54 -4.51 6.80
N ASP A 72 -6.43 -3.82 7.51
CA ASP A 72 -6.76 -4.13 8.91
C ASP A 72 -7.60 -5.41 9.06
N ASP A 73 -8.25 -5.85 7.98
CA ASP A 73 -9.15 -7.00 8.00
C ASP A 73 -8.39 -8.34 7.85
N ASP A 74 -8.52 -9.20 8.86
CA ASP A 74 -7.90 -10.53 8.93
C ASP A 74 -8.32 -11.47 7.78
N GLN A 75 -9.56 -11.38 7.30
CA GLN A 75 -10.01 -12.19 6.17
C GLN A 75 -9.27 -11.77 4.90
N ILE A 76 -9.08 -10.45 4.70
CA ILE A 76 -8.28 -9.94 3.59
C ILE A 76 -6.85 -10.47 3.69
N ARG A 77 -6.20 -10.34 4.86
CA ARG A 77 -4.83 -10.85 5.09
C ARG A 77 -4.69 -12.34 4.81
N ARG A 78 -5.65 -13.18 5.24
CA ARG A 78 -5.64 -14.64 4.95
C ARG A 78 -5.77 -14.95 3.48
N ARG A 79 -6.56 -14.18 2.72
CA ARG A 79 -6.66 -14.34 1.26
C ARG A 79 -5.34 -14.02 0.59
N VAL A 80 -4.66 -12.95 1.01
CA VAL A 80 -3.31 -12.62 0.52
C VAL A 80 -2.36 -13.79 0.79
N ALA A 81 -2.37 -14.30 2.02
CA ALA A 81 -1.50 -15.40 2.41
C ALA A 81 -1.74 -16.65 1.56
N ALA A 82 -3.00 -17.06 1.37
CA ALA A 82 -3.35 -18.22 0.56
C ALA A 82 -2.94 -18.05 -0.92
N ARG A 83 -3.17 -16.87 -1.49
CA ARG A 83 -2.87 -16.55 -2.89
C ARG A 83 -1.37 -16.56 -3.19
N PHE A 84 -0.59 -15.89 -2.34
CA PHE A 84 0.86 -15.82 -2.48
C PHE A 84 1.60 -16.98 -1.79
N LYS A 85 0.84 -17.96 -1.27
CA LYS A 85 1.34 -19.14 -0.56
C LYS A 85 2.30 -18.79 0.58
N THR A 86 2.00 -17.71 1.31
CA THR A 86 2.74 -17.38 2.53
C THR A 86 2.29 -18.30 3.66
N ASN A 87 3.22 -18.70 4.53
CA ASN A 87 2.93 -19.59 5.65
C ASN A 87 2.29 -18.86 6.85
N SER A 88 2.07 -17.55 6.74
CA SER A 88 1.62 -16.70 7.83
C SER A 88 0.92 -15.44 7.30
N THR A 89 0.03 -14.88 8.12
CA THR A 89 -0.55 -13.54 7.97
C THR A 89 0.26 -12.45 8.67
N ASP A 90 1.46 -12.79 9.17
CA ASP A 90 2.43 -11.85 9.72
C ASP A 90 2.84 -10.82 8.67
N ALA A 91 2.96 -9.56 9.10
CA ALA A 91 3.21 -8.45 8.20
C ALA A 91 4.48 -8.63 7.36
N PHE A 92 5.55 -9.18 7.95
CA PHE A 92 6.81 -9.40 7.24
C PHE A 92 6.66 -10.42 6.14
N GLU A 93 5.99 -11.54 6.41
CA GLU A 93 5.78 -12.62 5.42
C GLU A 93 4.88 -12.15 4.27
N LEU A 94 3.81 -11.42 4.59
CA LEU A 94 2.91 -10.85 3.60
C LEU A 94 3.64 -9.82 2.73
N LEU A 95 4.34 -8.87 3.34
CA LEU A 95 5.07 -7.81 2.62
C LEU A 95 6.30 -8.33 1.89
N GLN A 96 6.91 -9.44 2.31
CA GLN A 96 7.95 -10.09 1.50
C GLN A 96 7.37 -10.60 0.17
N ALA A 97 6.13 -11.09 0.17
CA ALA A 97 5.48 -11.61 -1.03
C ALA A 97 4.91 -10.51 -1.95
N ILE A 98 4.32 -9.46 -1.36
CA ILE A 98 3.57 -8.43 -2.12
C ILE A 98 4.24 -7.05 -2.14
N GLY A 99 5.26 -6.83 -1.32
CA GLY A 99 5.79 -5.51 -0.99
C GLY A 99 6.48 -4.78 -2.16
N ARG A 100 6.73 -5.49 -3.26
CA ARG A 100 7.19 -4.89 -4.52
C ARG A 100 6.13 -3.97 -5.15
N ASP A 101 4.84 -4.26 -4.91
CA ASP A 101 3.67 -3.64 -5.54
C ASP A 101 2.86 -2.77 -4.56
N CYS A 102 3.48 -2.32 -3.45
CA CYS A 102 2.85 -1.38 -2.52
C CYS A 102 2.45 -0.07 -3.22
N VAL A 103 1.26 0.42 -2.88
CA VAL A 103 0.81 1.75 -3.31
C VAL A 103 1.62 2.83 -2.60
N GLY A 104 2.03 3.84 -3.35
CA GLY A 104 2.84 4.95 -2.87
C GLY A 104 4.27 4.88 -3.37
N ALA A 105 5.19 5.55 -2.66
CA ALA A 105 6.58 5.67 -3.08
C ALA A 105 7.48 4.56 -2.53
N VAL A 106 6.99 3.70 -1.63
CA VAL A 106 7.80 2.72 -0.90
C VAL A 106 7.68 1.35 -1.55
N GLN A 107 8.80 0.69 -1.79
CA GLN A 107 8.88 -0.70 -2.24
C GLN A 107 9.70 -1.52 -1.25
N LEU A 108 9.24 -2.72 -0.95
CA LEU A 108 9.87 -3.68 -0.06
C LEU A 108 10.37 -4.86 -0.91
N LEU A 109 11.69 -5.01 -0.98
CA LEU A 109 12.33 -6.01 -1.84
C LEU A 109 13.26 -6.91 -1.02
N PRO A 110 13.47 -8.16 -1.43
CA PRO A 110 14.51 -9.00 -0.84
C PRO A 110 15.91 -8.36 -0.99
N PRO A 111 16.89 -8.80 -0.17
CA PRO A 111 18.26 -8.32 -0.27
C PRO A 111 18.83 -8.49 -1.67
N ASP A 112 19.64 -7.52 -2.08
CA ASP A 112 20.32 -7.48 -3.39
C ASP A 112 19.37 -7.40 -4.60
N VAL A 113 18.07 -7.21 -4.38
CA VAL A 113 17.09 -6.94 -5.44
C VAL A 113 16.87 -5.44 -5.56
N GLN A 114 17.12 -4.89 -6.73
CA GLN A 114 16.87 -3.48 -7.03
C GLN A 114 15.47 -3.29 -7.64
N PRO A 115 14.81 -2.16 -7.38
CA PRO A 115 13.55 -1.83 -8.01
C PRO A 115 13.76 -1.60 -9.51
N VAL A 116 12.83 -2.09 -10.31
CA VAL A 116 12.83 -1.92 -11.77
C VAL A 116 11.62 -1.11 -12.21
N GLY A 117 11.80 -0.28 -13.23
CA GLY A 117 10.72 0.50 -13.84
C GLY A 117 10.19 1.66 -12.98
N PHE A 118 10.85 2.02 -11.88
CA PHE A 118 10.50 3.19 -11.05
C PHE A 118 10.69 4.52 -11.80
N ASP A 119 11.50 4.50 -12.85
CA ASP A 119 11.86 5.63 -13.72
C ASP A 119 11.00 5.69 -14.99
N LYS A 120 9.97 4.85 -15.10
CA LYS A 120 9.13 4.71 -16.29
C LYS A 120 7.66 4.68 -15.91
N ILE A 121 6.81 5.17 -16.82
CA ILE A 121 5.36 5.04 -16.72
C ILE A 121 4.94 3.95 -17.70
N ALA A 122 4.58 2.79 -17.17
CA ALA A 122 3.99 1.68 -17.89
C ALA A 122 2.53 1.54 -17.48
N SER A 123 1.60 1.59 -18.43
CA SER A 123 0.17 1.52 -18.11
C SER A 123 -0.68 1.10 -19.30
N GLU A 124 -1.83 0.50 -19.00
CA GLU A 124 -2.82 0.08 -19.97
C GLU A 124 -4.07 0.97 -19.90
N PRO A 125 -4.59 1.47 -21.03
CA PRO A 125 -5.83 2.24 -21.03
C PRO A 125 -7.01 1.38 -20.56
N MET A 126 -7.86 1.95 -19.70
CA MET A 126 -9.08 1.29 -19.25
C MET A 126 -10.30 1.96 -19.88
N SER A 127 -11.22 1.15 -20.38
CA SER A 127 -12.58 1.60 -20.76
C SER A 127 -13.46 1.73 -19.52
N ASP A 128 -14.58 2.46 -19.63
CA ASP A 128 -15.55 2.57 -18.53
C ASP A 128 -16.07 1.19 -18.08
N ALA A 129 -16.29 0.27 -19.02
CA ALA A 129 -16.67 -1.11 -18.71
C ALA A 129 -15.58 -1.88 -17.95
N ALA A 130 -14.30 -1.69 -18.32
CA ALA A 130 -13.18 -2.31 -17.60
C ALA A 130 -13.03 -1.74 -16.18
N ILE A 131 -13.27 -0.43 -16.00
CA ILE A 131 -13.28 0.21 -14.69
C ILE A 131 -14.44 -0.32 -13.84
N GLU A 132 -15.63 -0.43 -14.41
CA GLU A 132 -16.79 -0.99 -13.71
C GLU A 132 -16.53 -2.42 -13.25
N GLN A 133 -16.00 -3.27 -14.13
CA GLN A 133 -15.62 -4.65 -13.79
C GLN A 133 -14.57 -4.67 -12.67
N HIS A 134 -13.54 -3.83 -12.77
CA HIS A 134 -12.51 -3.68 -11.74
C HIS A 134 -13.12 -3.31 -10.38
N LEU A 135 -13.97 -2.27 -10.34
CA LEU A 135 -14.62 -1.80 -9.11
C LEU A 135 -15.56 -2.85 -8.51
N ARG A 136 -16.30 -3.59 -9.34
CA ARG A 136 -17.12 -4.72 -8.87
C ARG A 136 -16.26 -5.85 -8.30
N GLY A 137 -15.12 -6.15 -8.91
CA GLY A 137 -14.17 -7.14 -8.44
C GLY A 137 -13.58 -6.82 -7.06
N VAL A 138 -13.44 -5.54 -6.72
CA VAL A 138 -13.00 -5.09 -5.39
C VAL A 138 -14.07 -5.33 -4.32
N VAL A 139 -15.35 -5.09 -4.64
CA VAL A 139 -16.48 -5.26 -3.69
C VAL A 139 -16.94 -6.72 -3.60
N ALA A 140 -16.81 -7.49 -4.68
CA ALA A 140 -17.20 -8.88 -4.70
C ALA A 140 -16.36 -9.65 -3.68
N THR A 141 -17.02 -10.30 -2.71
CA THR A 141 -16.38 -11.37 -1.94
C THR A 141 -15.93 -12.42 -2.94
N PRO A 142 -14.64 -12.60 -3.22
CA PRO A 142 -14.22 -13.57 -4.21
C PRO A 142 -14.57 -14.94 -3.65
N GLY A 143 -15.49 -15.62 -4.34
CA GLY A 143 -15.69 -17.05 -4.15
C GLY A 143 -14.38 -17.78 -4.48
N PHE A 144 -14.24 -18.98 -3.94
CA PHE A 144 -13.16 -19.89 -4.29
C PHE A 144 -13.05 -20.02 -5.82
N GLY A 145 -11.96 -19.53 -6.41
CA GLY A 145 -11.57 -19.87 -7.79
C GLY A 145 -11.45 -18.76 -8.83
N ASP A 146 -11.51 -17.48 -8.48
CA ASP A 146 -11.36 -16.42 -9.49
C ASP A 146 -9.86 -16.11 -9.73
N ASP A 147 -9.36 -16.54 -10.89
CA ASP A 147 -8.05 -16.19 -11.48
C ASP A 147 -8.02 -14.69 -11.81
N GLN A 148 -8.04 -13.84 -10.79
CA GLN A 148 -7.68 -12.44 -10.98
C GLN A 148 -6.18 -12.37 -11.20
N ASP A 149 -5.73 -11.74 -12.29
CA ASP A 149 -4.30 -11.61 -12.63
C ASP A 149 -3.46 -11.10 -11.46
N ALA A 150 -2.21 -11.58 -11.36
CA ALA A 150 -1.27 -11.22 -10.29
C ALA A 150 -1.06 -9.70 -10.13
N ASP A 151 -1.26 -8.94 -11.21
CA ASP A 151 -1.04 -7.49 -11.27
C ASP A 151 -2.19 -6.66 -10.67
N ASP A 152 -3.38 -7.23 -10.48
CA ASP A 152 -4.55 -6.49 -9.94
C ASP A 152 -4.52 -6.35 -8.42
N PHE A 153 -3.66 -7.13 -7.74
CA PHE A 153 -3.59 -7.16 -6.28
C PHE A 153 -2.52 -6.22 -5.74
N ARG A 154 -2.54 -4.97 -6.20
CA ARG A 154 -1.72 -3.89 -5.62
C ARG A 154 -2.33 -3.49 -4.27
N ILE A 155 -1.95 -4.19 -3.23
CA ILE A 155 -2.33 -3.82 -1.87
C ILE A 155 -1.55 -2.55 -1.51
N SER A 156 -2.26 -1.46 -1.23
CA SER A 156 -2.07 -0.71 0.01
C SER A 156 -2.86 0.59 -0.02
N ILE A 157 -4.08 0.56 0.50
CA ILE A 157 -4.54 1.75 1.19
C ILE A 157 -5.14 1.26 2.48
N ALA A 158 -4.43 1.47 3.58
CA ALA A 158 -4.89 1.12 4.91
C ALA A 158 -6.27 1.75 5.23
N GLY A 159 -7.00 1.12 6.14
CA GLY A 159 -8.31 1.56 6.64
C GLY A 159 -9.49 0.70 6.19
N ALA A 160 -10.56 0.76 6.98
CA ALA A 160 -11.71 -0.15 6.91
C ALA A 160 -12.64 -0.03 5.67
N GLN A 161 -12.41 0.95 4.79
CA GLN A 161 -13.23 1.16 3.59
C GLN A 161 -12.58 0.52 2.38
N GLU A 162 -13.32 -0.32 1.66
CA GLU A 162 -12.90 -0.88 0.38
C GLU A 162 -12.53 0.22 -0.61
N LYS A 163 -11.34 0.08 -1.19
CA LYS A 163 -10.78 1.06 -2.11
C LYS A 163 -9.71 0.45 -2.99
N THR A 164 -9.59 1.02 -4.17
CA THR A 164 -8.55 0.69 -5.14
C THR A 164 -7.88 1.99 -5.60
N ALA A 165 -6.85 1.89 -6.43
CA ALA A 165 -6.18 3.05 -6.97
C ALA A 165 -5.83 2.87 -8.45
N LEU A 166 -5.99 3.92 -9.24
CA LEU A 166 -5.73 3.93 -10.68
C LEU A 166 -4.84 5.11 -11.08
N LEU A 167 -4.26 5.03 -12.27
CA LEU A 167 -3.55 6.13 -12.90
C LEU A 167 -4.54 6.95 -13.76
N ARG A 168 -4.56 8.27 -13.60
CA ARG A 168 -5.20 9.20 -14.53
C ARG A 168 -4.09 9.98 -15.23
N LEU A 169 -3.87 9.67 -16.51
CA LEU A 169 -2.86 10.32 -17.34
C LEU A 169 -3.54 10.90 -18.57
N ASP A 170 -3.25 12.17 -18.89
CA ASP A 170 -3.81 12.90 -20.04
C ASP A 170 -5.34 12.81 -20.14
N GLY A 171 -6.02 12.85 -18.99
CA GLY A 171 -7.47 12.76 -18.94
C GLY A 171 -8.03 11.37 -19.22
N GLN A 172 -7.23 10.30 -19.21
CA GLN A 172 -7.66 8.92 -19.40
C GLN A 172 -7.34 8.06 -18.16
N TRP A 173 -8.29 7.20 -17.76
CA TRP A 173 -8.06 6.19 -16.73
C TRP A 173 -7.21 5.05 -17.28
N ARG A 174 -6.22 4.62 -16.51
CA ARG A 174 -5.26 3.60 -16.88
C ARG A 174 -4.94 2.68 -15.70
N ARG A 175 -4.73 1.40 -16.00
CA ARG A 175 -4.18 0.41 -15.08
C ARG A 175 -2.66 0.59 -15.04
N PRO A 176 -2.05 0.89 -13.89
CA PRO A 176 -0.59 1.00 -13.78
C PRO A 176 0.06 -0.38 -13.80
N LEU A 177 1.18 -0.51 -14.51
CA LEU A 177 1.99 -1.73 -14.58
C LEU A 177 3.33 -1.54 -13.86
N GLY A 178 3.89 -2.62 -13.31
CA GLY A 178 5.21 -2.61 -12.66
C GLY A 178 5.29 -1.57 -11.55
N ALA A 179 6.35 -0.79 -11.45
CA ALA A 179 6.51 0.24 -10.42
C ALA A 179 5.77 1.57 -10.71
N THR A 180 4.89 1.62 -11.72
CA THR A 180 4.17 2.85 -12.08
C THR A 180 3.23 3.27 -10.95
N PRO A 181 3.33 4.49 -10.41
CA PRO A 181 2.47 4.93 -9.31
C PRO A 181 1.04 5.21 -9.77
N THR A 182 0.08 5.01 -8.88
CA THR A 182 -1.29 5.50 -9.05
C THR A 182 -1.37 6.99 -8.72
N THR A 183 -2.42 7.66 -9.19
CA THR A 183 -2.65 9.10 -8.92
C THR A 183 -3.95 9.37 -8.20
N HIS A 184 -4.89 8.41 -8.24
CA HIS A 184 -6.20 8.55 -7.63
C HIS A 184 -6.55 7.30 -6.83
N ILE A 185 -7.15 7.55 -5.67
CA ILE A 185 -7.77 6.53 -4.82
C ILE A 185 -9.26 6.53 -5.16
N LEU A 186 -9.79 5.38 -5.57
CA LEU A 186 -11.21 5.16 -5.81
C LEU A 186 -11.81 4.48 -4.60
N LYS A 187 -12.64 5.22 -3.86
CA LYS A 187 -13.34 4.72 -2.67
C LYS A 187 -14.70 4.15 -3.03
N LEU A 188 -15.01 2.98 -2.49
CA LEU A 188 -16.27 2.28 -2.74
C LEU A 188 -17.24 2.48 -1.58
N PRO A 189 -18.56 2.37 -1.80
CA PRO A 189 -19.56 2.49 -0.72
C PRO A 189 -19.28 1.53 0.44
N LEU A 190 -19.41 2.02 1.67
CA LEU A 190 -19.16 1.24 2.89
C LEU A 190 -20.28 0.23 3.20
N GLY A 191 -21.48 0.47 2.67
CA GLY A 191 -22.65 -0.35 2.97
C GLY A 191 -22.99 -0.33 4.47
N LEU A 192 -23.27 -1.49 5.05
CA LEU A 192 -23.64 -1.62 6.47
C LEU A 192 -22.41 -1.93 7.33
N VAL A 193 -22.08 -1.03 8.27
CA VAL A 193 -20.88 -1.15 9.13
C VAL A 193 -21.26 -1.49 10.58
N GLY A 194 -20.38 -2.21 11.28
CA GLY A 194 -20.51 -2.49 12.73
C GLY A 194 -21.63 -3.46 13.08
N GLY A 195 -21.86 -4.49 12.25
CA GLY A 195 -22.91 -5.50 12.50
C GLY A 195 -24.33 -4.96 12.33
N ARG A 196 -24.55 -4.08 11.33
CA ARG A 196 -25.84 -3.44 10.95
C ARG A 196 -26.28 -2.25 11.82
N ARG A 197 -25.38 -1.62 12.58
CA ARG A 197 -25.73 -0.45 13.41
C ARG A 197 -25.66 0.89 12.67
N LEU A 198 -24.95 0.95 11.55
CA LEU A 198 -24.76 2.17 10.78
C LEU A 198 -24.93 1.88 9.29
N ASP A 199 -25.86 2.60 8.64
CA ASP A 199 -26.05 2.58 7.19
C ASP A 199 -25.17 3.66 6.55
N LEU A 200 -24.11 3.21 5.88
CA LEU A 200 -23.17 4.03 5.13
C LEU A 200 -23.21 3.68 3.63
N THR A 201 -24.36 3.25 3.13
CA THR A 201 -24.58 3.01 1.69
C THR A 201 -24.24 4.23 0.84
N HIS A 202 -24.46 5.43 1.38
CA HIS A 202 -24.14 6.71 0.74
C HIS A 202 -22.80 7.32 1.20
N SER A 203 -21.85 6.50 1.66
CA SER A 203 -20.56 7.00 2.17
C SER A 203 -19.80 7.86 1.15
N VAL A 204 -19.90 7.53 -0.14
CA VAL A 204 -19.26 8.29 -1.22
C VAL A 204 -19.83 9.71 -1.31
N GLN A 205 -21.17 9.85 -1.33
CA GLN A 205 -21.82 11.16 -1.35
C GLN A 205 -21.58 11.95 -0.07
N ASN A 206 -21.59 11.26 1.08
CA ASN A 206 -21.30 11.87 2.37
C ASN A 206 -19.88 12.44 2.42
N GLU A 207 -18.87 11.66 1.99
CA GLU A 207 -17.48 12.12 1.95
C GLU A 207 -17.31 13.31 0.98
N TRP A 208 -17.93 13.23 -0.20
CA TRP A 208 -17.91 14.32 -1.17
C TRP A 208 -18.51 15.61 -0.58
N LEU A 209 -19.67 15.51 0.08
CA LEU A 209 -20.34 16.65 0.70
C LEU A 209 -19.49 17.26 1.82
N CYS A 210 -18.96 16.43 2.72
CA CYS A 210 -18.04 16.86 3.78
C CYS A 210 -16.82 17.60 3.18
N ALA A 211 -16.25 17.09 2.09
CA ALA A 211 -15.15 17.75 1.40
C ALA A 211 -15.55 19.11 0.80
N GLN A 212 -16.75 19.24 0.21
CA GLN A 212 -17.24 20.54 -0.28
C GLN A 212 -17.46 21.54 0.86
N ILE A 213 -18.01 21.09 1.99
CA ILE A 213 -18.20 21.92 3.19
C ILE A 213 -16.85 22.44 3.70
N LEU A 214 -15.85 21.57 3.83
CA LEU A 214 -14.50 21.96 4.25
C LEU A 214 -13.89 23.00 3.29
N ALA A 215 -14.11 22.84 1.99
CA ALA A 215 -13.67 23.81 0.98
C ALA A 215 -14.34 25.18 1.16
N ALA A 216 -15.66 25.19 1.36
CA ALA A 216 -16.43 26.41 1.59
C ALA A 216 -16.00 27.13 2.88
N LEU A 217 -15.51 26.40 3.87
CA LEU A 217 -14.94 26.92 5.12
C LEU A 217 -13.45 27.34 5.00
N GLY A 218 -12.87 27.30 3.79
CA GLY A 218 -11.48 27.71 3.54
C GLY A 218 -10.43 26.73 4.08
N ARG A 219 -10.80 25.47 4.35
CA ARG A 219 -9.85 24.43 4.79
C ARG A 219 -9.25 23.71 3.59
N THR A 220 -7.96 23.40 3.69
CA THR A 220 -7.25 22.58 2.68
C THR A 220 -7.89 21.20 2.59
N ARG A 221 -8.12 20.72 1.37
CA ARG A 221 -8.64 19.38 1.08
C ARG A 221 -7.91 18.77 -0.11
N HIS A 222 -7.99 17.45 -0.24
CA HIS A 222 -7.65 16.80 -1.51
C HIS A 222 -8.73 17.09 -2.56
N HIS A 223 -8.35 17.14 -3.83
CA HIS A 223 -9.30 17.27 -4.93
C HIS A 223 -10.02 15.94 -5.13
N HIS A 224 -11.29 15.89 -4.74
CA HIS A 224 -12.23 14.83 -5.09
C HIS A 224 -12.87 15.16 -6.44
N ARG A 225 -12.88 14.21 -7.37
CA ARG A 225 -13.57 14.26 -8.65
C ARG A 225 -14.57 13.13 -8.74
#